data_AF-A0A518H619-F1
#
_entry.id   AF-A0A518H619-F1
#
_cell.length_a   1.000
_cell.length_b   1.000
_cell.length_c   1.000
_cell.angle_alpha   90.00
_cell.angle_beta   90.00
_cell.angle_gamma   90.00
#
_symmetry.space_group_name_H-M   'P 1'
#
loop_
_entity.id
_entity.type
_entity.pdbx_description
1 polymer ?
#
loop_
_entity_poly.entity_id
_entity_poly.type
_entity_poly.pdbx_seq_one_letter_code
_entity_poly.pdbx_strand_id
1 'polypeptide(L)'
;MVKEMKGWGSIGERYTFGSFQTAEDALISGVRCTVASGVVYLGPVPPATGMRGWQGDGQDLLHFLMPLGDDPMEPSHQSLGALARVLRERAESAARGEANLVPGDEDQRRLDWAVDRLVEIAQRMRDAGTWLGQVHLDNVLIVEPGGFGKPEIILTDWGFAFQQSLSFRPDGDAPQWVRASPWAILWDATPEEMNQIALEGGRPPDDRTDSRTLARLLACLLVGREAVESWFEPGGRHPGRGTPFAGLPEGRVRTSAGIWPVLKKALEGRSGLDELGAGIRANPPSGHFVDLVEASRREVEEERHRQRLRRRRLSMQLGVGIPLLLASAAGGFLALKASGLFDPEPPSHPLCPTCPGSSPLTGALEQFAEARGRAEEVVQAEQGDLARAVGAIAPARDGQLDALAELHRVAIADGRTPTEAERGCLAKVSRGTTDDLRRDYDRLFRRLDGLSDDPRTECELIDKLISQVEVVGQFDPELASADWVAQLKETRRWNCGDPEP
;
A
#
# COMPACT_ATOMS: atom_id res chain seq x y z
N MET A 1 23.74 -6.54 20.36
CA MET A 1 23.49 -6.32 18.91
C MET A 1 22.27 -5.43 18.81
N VAL A 2 22.45 -4.15 18.48
CA VAL A 2 21.36 -3.15 18.48
C VAL A 2 20.60 -3.32 17.17
N LYS A 3 19.31 -3.73 17.24
CA LYS A 3 18.43 -3.82 16.07
C LYS A 3 18.31 -2.43 15.42
N GLU A 4 18.50 -2.36 14.10
CA GLU A 4 18.18 -1.15 13.33
C GLU A 4 16.69 -0.82 13.50
N MET A 5 16.42 0.28 14.20
CA MET A 5 15.07 0.76 14.47
C MET A 5 14.54 1.51 13.25
N LYS A 6 13.38 1.09 12.75
CA LYS A 6 12.70 1.70 11.60
C LYS A 6 12.07 3.02 12.02
N GLY A 7 12.73 4.12 11.67
CA GLY A 7 12.13 5.44 11.60
C GLY A 7 13.15 6.56 11.76
N TRP A 8 12.82 7.68 11.13
CA TRP A 8 13.52 8.94 11.12
C TRP A 8 13.82 9.46 12.53
N GLY A 9 15.05 9.87 12.88
CA GLY A 9 15.42 10.77 14.00
C GLY A 9 14.98 10.50 15.46
N SER A 10 13.85 9.84 15.66
CA SER A 10 12.96 9.84 16.84
C SER A 10 11.67 9.02 16.60
N ILE A 11 11.38 8.56 15.39
CA ILE A 11 10.13 7.88 15.00
C ILE A 11 10.31 6.37 15.04
N GLY A 12 9.29 5.70 15.56
CA GLY A 12 9.22 4.25 15.72
C GLY A 12 9.38 3.87 17.18
N GLU A 13 8.26 3.85 17.91
CA GLU A 13 8.12 3.38 19.30
C GLU A 13 8.71 4.26 20.42
N ARG A 14 9.26 5.45 20.11
CA ARG A 14 9.94 6.30 21.11
C ARG A 14 9.16 7.50 21.62
N TYR A 15 7.97 7.74 21.06
CA TYR A 15 7.06 8.72 21.60
C TYR A 15 6.14 8.07 22.62
N THR A 16 6.17 8.58 23.84
CA THR A 16 5.18 8.23 24.84
C THR A 16 4.30 9.45 25.04
N PHE A 17 3.00 9.30 24.76
CA PHE A 17 1.99 10.26 25.17
C PHE A 17 1.54 9.90 26.58
N GLY A 18 1.25 10.91 27.38
CA GLY A 18 0.77 10.66 28.73
C GLY A 18 1.01 11.81 29.66
N SER A 19 0.87 11.46 30.94
CA SER A 19 1.11 12.33 32.08
C SER A 19 2.54 12.15 32.58
N PHE A 20 3.26 13.26 32.73
CA PHE A 20 4.65 13.27 33.15
C PHE A 20 4.83 14.19 34.35
N GLN A 21 5.52 13.69 35.37
CA GLN A 21 5.95 14.51 36.49
C GLN A 21 7.16 15.34 36.07
N THR A 22 7.04 16.65 36.24
CA THR A 22 8.12 17.61 36.00
C THR A 22 9.10 17.62 37.18
N ALA A 23 10.25 18.27 37.02
CA ALA A 23 11.22 18.48 38.11
C ALA A 23 10.65 19.30 39.29
N GLU A 24 9.55 20.03 39.07
CA GLU A 24 8.84 20.80 40.09
C GLU A 24 7.67 20.02 40.73
N ASP A 25 7.61 18.70 40.54
CA ASP A 25 6.54 17.81 40.99
C ASP A 25 5.13 18.11 40.44
N ALA A 26 5.01 19.01 39.46
CA ALA A 26 3.77 19.21 38.73
C ALA A 26 3.57 18.08 37.70
N LEU A 27 2.35 17.54 37.64
CA LEU A 27 1.94 16.56 36.63
C LEU A 27 1.43 17.31 35.40
N ILE A 28 2.04 17.06 34.24
CA ILE A 28 1.66 17.69 32.97
C ILE A 28 1.36 16.64 31.91
N SER A 29 0.45 16.92 30.98
CA SER A 29 0.34 16.12 29.77
C SER A 29 1.43 16.52 28.77
N GLY A 30 1.95 15.55 28.05
CA GLY A 30 3.00 15.82 27.09
C GLY A 30 3.26 14.70 26.10
N VAL A 31 4.28 14.94 25.30
CA VAL A 31 4.94 13.93 24.46
C VAL A 31 6.37 13.79 24.95
N ARG A 32 6.75 12.60 25.40
CA ARG A 32 8.15 12.29 25.70
C ARG A 32 8.80 11.62 24.49
N CYS A 33 10.02 12.00 24.17
CA CYS A 33 10.86 11.42 23.14
C CYS A 33 12.21 10.99 23.72
N THR A 34 12.69 9.81 23.33
CA THR A 34 14.09 9.40 23.53
C THR A 34 14.82 9.40 22.19
N VAL A 35 15.87 10.21 22.07
CA VAL A 35 16.67 10.32 20.84
C VAL A 35 17.89 9.40 20.87
N ALA A 36 18.42 9.10 19.69
CA ALA A 36 19.66 8.31 19.60
C ALA A 36 20.90 9.17 19.97
N SER A 37 21.99 8.51 20.36
CA SER A 37 23.29 9.18 20.49
C SER A 37 23.67 9.91 19.19
N GLY A 38 24.22 11.11 19.34
CA GLY A 38 24.58 12.00 18.23
C GLY A 38 23.42 12.86 17.72
N VAL A 39 22.17 12.60 18.14
CA VAL A 39 21.05 13.51 17.86
C VAL A 39 21.11 14.68 18.84
N VAL A 40 20.99 15.90 18.31
CA VAL A 40 20.95 17.14 19.06
C VAL A 40 19.63 17.85 18.83
N TYR A 41 19.12 18.48 19.88
CA TYR A 41 18.05 19.46 19.77
C TYR A 41 18.67 20.85 19.54
N LEU A 42 18.31 21.49 18.44
CA LEU A 42 18.91 22.74 17.94
C LEU A 42 18.43 24.00 18.66
N GLY A 43 17.63 23.84 19.72
CA GLY A 43 17.21 24.93 20.58
C GLY A 43 15.73 25.28 20.42
N PRO A 44 15.23 26.13 21.34
CA PRO A 44 13.81 26.32 21.51
C PRO A 44 13.18 26.89 20.25
N VAL A 45 11.98 26.39 19.94
CA VAL A 45 11.19 26.93 18.84
C VAL A 45 10.99 28.44 19.06
N PRO A 46 11.25 29.30 18.05
CA PRO A 46 10.99 30.72 18.20
C PRO A 46 9.52 30.96 18.63
N PRO A 47 9.25 31.74 19.70
CA PRO A 47 7.89 31.95 20.18
C PRO A 47 6.93 32.48 19.11
N ALA A 48 7.44 33.23 18.13
CA ALA A 48 6.70 33.75 16.99
C ALA A 48 6.08 32.66 16.10
N THR A 49 6.63 31.44 16.10
CA THR A 49 6.01 30.30 15.39
C THR A 49 4.72 29.83 16.07
N GLY A 50 4.57 30.11 17.38
CA GLY A 50 3.49 29.60 18.22
C GLY A 50 3.36 28.08 18.21
N MET A 51 4.44 27.34 17.95
CA MET A 51 4.51 25.89 18.16
C MET A 51 5.13 25.57 19.53
N ARG A 52 4.80 24.39 20.04
CA ARG A 52 5.41 23.85 21.25
C ARG A 52 6.81 23.34 20.94
N GLY A 53 7.74 23.66 21.82
CA GLY A 53 9.12 23.20 21.72
C GLY A 53 9.41 22.03 22.64
N TRP A 54 10.48 21.31 22.30
CA TRP A 54 11.05 20.31 23.18
C TRP A 54 11.80 20.97 24.34
N GLN A 55 11.71 20.36 25.50
CA GLN A 55 12.45 20.71 26.69
C GLN A 55 13.28 19.49 27.09
N GLY A 56 14.54 19.69 27.48
CA GLY A 56 15.29 18.60 28.11
C GLY A 56 14.57 18.20 29.40
N ASP A 57 14.38 16.90 29.64
CA ASP A 57 13.61 16.43 30.79
C ASP A 57 14.39 16.46 32.12
N GLY A 58 15.65 16.93 32.07
CA GLY A 58 16.53 17.11 33.22
C GLY A 58 17.13 15.79 33.76
N GLN A 59 16.70 14.63 33.25
CA GLN A 59 17.16 13.33 33.72
C GLN A 59 18.27 12.75 32.84
N ASP A 60 18.21 12.99 31.52
CA ASP A 60 19.21 12.50 30.57
C ASP A 60 19.30 13.41 29.32
N LEU A 61 20.49 13.53 28.74
CA LEU A 61 20.75 14.33 27.52
C LEU A 61 20.00 13.80 26.30
N LEU A 62 19.50 12.56 26.37
CA LEU A 62 18.79 11.88 25.29
C LEU A 62 17.27 11.97 25.42
N HIS A 63 16.75 12.58 26.48
CA HIS A 63 15.32 12.60 26.76
C HIS A 63 14.74 14.02 26.68
N PHE A 64 13.66 14.12 25.91
CA PHE A 64 12.98 15.38 25.63
C PHE A 64 11.50 15.27 25.93
N LEU A 65 10.92 16.35 26.44
CA LEU A 65 9.51 16.48 26.75
C LEU A 65 8.93 17.69 26.02
N MET A 66 7.85 17.47 25.28
CA MET A 66 7.02 18.52 24.72
C MET A 66 5.75 18.66 25.58
N PRO A 67 5.62 19.72 26.38
CA PRO A 67 4.45 19.92 27.23
C PRO A 67 3.23 20.33 26.39
N LEU A 68 2.11 19.60 26.54
CA LEU A 68 0.85 19.85 25.82
C LEU A 68 -0.18 20.61 26.67
N GLY A 69 -0.04 20.58 28.00
CA GLY A 69 -0.82 21.40 28.91
C GLY A 69 -0.72 20.92 30.36
N ASP A 70 -1.37 21.66 31.25
CA ASP A 70 -1.39 21.35 32.69
C ASP A 70 -2.47 20.31 33.05
N ASP A 71 -3.32 19.93 32.10
CA ASP A 71 -4.30 18.85 32.30
C ASP A 71 -3.56 17.50 32.24
N PRO A 72 -3.62 16.68 33.31
CA PRO A 72 -2.97 15.37 33.33
C PRO A 72 -3.69 14.31 32.48
N MET A 73 -4.85 14.61 31.90
CA MET A 73 -5.53 13.68 31.01
C MET A 73 -4.66 13.33 29.79
N GLU A 74 -4.56 12.03 29.50
CA GLU A 74 -3.78 11.55 28.36
C GLU A 74 -4.33 12.13 27.05
N PRO A 75 -3.49 12.79 26.24
CA PRO A 75 -3.91 13.41 25.01
C PRO A 75 -4.24 12.35 23.95
N SER A 76 -5.33 12.58 23.21
CA SER A 76 -5.61 11.79 22.00
C SER A 76 -4.72 12.31 20.86
N HIS A 77 -4.25 11.41 20.00
CA HIS A 77 -3.42 11.80 18.87
C HIS A 77 -3.64 10.90 17.65
N GLN A 78 -3.43 11.48 16.48
CA GLN A 78 -3.42 10.77 15.21
C GLN A 78 -2.44 11.43 14.26
N SER A 79 -1.59 10.66 13.58
CA SER A 79 -0.73 11.23 12.54
C SER A 79 -1.55 11.61 11.31
N LEU A 80 -1.12 12.65 10.61
CA LEU A 80 -1.74 13.06 9.35
C LEU A 80 -1.67 11.92 8.31
N GLY A 81 -0.59 11.14 8.32
CA GLY A 81 -0.45 9.92 7.52
C GLY A 81 -1.50 8.86 7.83
N ALA A 82 -1.78 8.60 9.10
CA ALA A 82 -2.79 7.64 9.53
C ALA A 82 -4.21 8.08 9.12
N LEU A 83 -4.56 9.35 9.34
CA LEU A 83 -5.85 9.91 8.93
C LEU A 83 -6.05 9.80 7.41
N ALA A 84 -5.02 10.16 6.64
CA ALA A 84 -5.06 10.09 5.19
C ALA A 84 -5.20 8.66 4.67
N ARG A 85 -4.54 7.68 5.31
CA ARG A 85 -4.70 6.26 4.99
C ARG A 85 -6.15 5.80 5.17
N VAL A 86 -6.77 6.12 6.31
CA VAL A 86 -8.18 5.79 6.58
C VAL A 86 -9.10 6.39 5.50
N LEU A 87 -8.89 7.66 5.13
CA LEU A 87 -9.69 8.31 4.10
C LEU A 87 -9.51 7.69 2.71
N ARG A 88 -8.27 7.31 2.33
CA ARG A 88 -8.00 6.59 1.08
C ARG A 88 -8.72 5.23 1.05
N GLU A 89 -8.58 4.43 2.10
CA GLU A 89 -9.22 3.11 2.21
C GLU A 89 -10.74 3.20 2.14
N ARG A 90 -11.33 4.21 2.79
CA ARG A 90 -12.78 4.49 2.71
C ARG A 90 -13.19 4.92 1.31
N ALA A 91 -12.42 5.79 0.65
CA ALA A 91 -12.69 6.21 -0.71
C ALA A 91 -12.63 5.03 -1.69
N GLU A 92 -11.63 4.15 -1.57
CA GLU A 92 -11.52 2.94 -2.37
C GLU A 92 -12.69 1.98 -2.12
N SER A 93 -13.08 1.79 -0.87
CA SER A 93 -14.23 0.94 -0.51
C SER A 93 -15.54 1.52 -1.04
N ALA A 94 -15.72 2.84 -0.97
CA ALA A 94 -16.88 3.52 -1.54
C ALA A 94 -16.91 3.51 -3.07
N ALA A 95 -15.75 3.53 -3.72
CA ALA A 95 -15.60 3.35 -5.16
C ALA A 95 -16.00 1.94 -5.62
N ARG A 96 -15.77 0.91 -4.79
CA ARG A 96 -16.25 -0.46 -5.01
C ARG A 96 -17.73 -0.66 -4.66
N GLY A 97 -18.37 0.33 -4.04
CA GLY A 97 -19.75 0.24 -3.56
C GLY A 97 -19.92 -0.54 -2.26
N GLU A 98 -18.82 -0.77 -1.52
CA GLU A 98 -18.80 -1.49 -0.24
C GLU A 98 -19.09 -0.56 0.95
N ALA A 99 -18.84 0.74 0.78
CA ALA A 99 -19.05 1.75 1.81
C ALA A 99 -19.70 3.01 1.24
N ASN A 100 -20.20 3.87 2.12
CA ASN A 100 -20.59 5.23 1.78
C ASN A 100 -19.53 6.20 2.30
N LEU A 101 -18.93 6.98 1.40
CA LEU A 101 -18.16 8.15 1.77
C LEU A 101 -19.14 9.34 1.79
N VAL A 102 -19.34 9.93 2.97
CA VAL A 102 -20.25 11.07 3.15
C VAL A 102 -19.43 12.35 3.00
N PRO A 103 -19.71 13.23 2.03
CA PRO A 103 -18.99 14.50 1.91
C PRO A 103 -19.09 15.33 3.20
N GLY A 104 -17.95 15.85 3.64
CA GLY A 104 -17.87 16.64 4.86
C GLY A 104 -18.04 15.81 6.13
N ASP A 105 -17.69 14.52 6.13
CA ASP A 105 -17.55 13.74 7.35
C ASP A 105 -16.50 14.35 8.30
N GLU A 106 -16.48 13.87 9.55
CA GLU A 106 -15.58 14.42 10.58
C GLU A 106 -14.10 14.26 10.23
N ASP A 107 -13.70 13.12 9.66
CA ASP A 107 -12.33 12.84 9.26
C ASP A 107 -11.87 13.74 8.09
N GLN A 108 -12.76 14.01 7.14
CA GLN A 108 -12.55 14.97 6.04
C GLN A 108 -12.37 16.39 6.57
N ARG A 109 -13.24 16.84 7.48
CA ARG A 109 -13.10 18.16 8.11
C ARG A 109 -11.83 18.27 8.93
N ARG A 110 -11.47 17.21 9.66
CA ARG A 110 -10.24 17.11 10.45
C ARG A 110 -9.01 17.18 9.55
N LEU A 111 -9.04 16.51 8.39
CA LEU A 111 -7.98 16.58 7.39
C LEU A 111 -7.83 18.01 6.84
N ASP A 112 -8.93 18.61 6.38
CA ASP A 112 -8.89 19.96 5.77
C ASP A 112 -8.39 21.01 6.78
N TRP A 113 -8.87 20.93 8.03
CA TRP A 113 -8.40 21.76 9.13
C TRP A 113 -6.90 21.54 9.39
N ALA A 114 -6.44 20.28 9.45
CA ALA A 114 -5.04 19.97 9.74
C ALA A 114 -4.11 20.50 8.65
N VAL A 115 -4.51 20.38 7.39
CA VAL A 115 -3.76 20.89 6.24
C VAL A 115 -3.71 22.41 6.23
N ASP A 116 -4.85 23.09 6.42
CA ASP A 116 -4.88 24.56 6.49
C ASP A 116 -3.99 25.05 7.66
N ARG A 117 -4.08 24.40 8.82
CA ARG A 117 -3.27 24.74 9.98
C ARG A 117 -1.78 24.49 9.77
N LEU A 118 -1.41 23.45 9.02
CA LEU A 118 -0.02 23.18 8.65
C LEU A 118 0.55 24.28 7.73
N VAL A 119 -0.27 24.80 6.79
CA VAL A 119 0.13 25.94 5.95
C VAL A 119 0.33 27.20 6.81
N GLU A 120 -0.56 27.47 7.77
CA GLU A 120 -0.42 28.59 8.70
C GLU A 120 0.83 28.44 9.60
N ILE A 121 1.16 27.22 10.03
CA ILE A 121 2.39 26.93 10.77
C ILE A 121 3.59 27.25 9.90
N ALA A 122 3.63 26.76 8.66
CA ALA A 122 4.70 27.06 7.71
C ALA A 122 4.88 28.57 7.51
N GLN A 123 3.76 29.29 7.43
CA GLN A 123 3.74 30.73 7.27
C GLN A 123 4.36 31.44 8.47
N ARG A 124 3.93 31.10 9.69
CA ARG A 124 4.53 31.65 10.93
C ARG A 124 5.99 31.28 11.08
N MET A 125 6.36 30.07 10.67
CA MET A 125 7.75 29.61 10.66
C MET A 125 8.59 30.45 9.72
N ARG A 126 8.14 30.71 8.49
CA ARG A 126 8.80 31.61 7.54
C ARG A 126 8.96 33.03 8.10
N ASP A 127 7.93 33.55 8.76
CA ASP A 127 7.94 34.92 9.28
C ASP A 127 8.87 35.05 10.51
N ALA A 128 9.02 34.00 11.30
CA ALA A 128 9.90 33.94 12.48
C ALA A 128 11.41 33.80 12.15
N GLY A 129 11.82 34.13 10.93
CA GLY A 129 12.09 33.03 10.03
C GLY A 129 13.02 31.89 10.50
N THR A 130 12.36 30.77 10.54
CA THR A 130 12.84 29.41 10.42
C THR A 130 12.15 28.83 9.18
N TRP A 131 11.99 27.52 9.10
CA TRP A 131 11.39 26.81 7.97
C TRP A 131 10.81 25.49 8.46
N LEU A 132 9.94 24.86 7.67
CA LEU A 132 9.27 23.61 8.05
C LEU A 132 10.24 22.47 8.37
N GLY A 133 11.47 22.53 7.85
CA GLY A 133 12.49 21.52 8.10
C GLY A 133 12.16 20.22 7.39
N GLN A 134 12.36 19.12 8.11
CA GLN A 134 12.20 17.76 7.59
C GLN A 134 10.79 17.21 7.84
N VAL A 135 9.75 18.02 7.57
CA VAL A 135 8.36 17.62 7.78
C VAL A 135 7.95 16.46 6.88
N HIS A 136 7.17 15.53 7.43
CA HIS A 136 6.53 14.43 6.70
C HIS A 136 5.27 13.93 7.41
N LEU A 137 4.49 13.06 6.75
CA LEU A 137 3.12 12.71 7.17
C LEU A 137 3.03 12.10 8.57
N ASP A 138 4.01 11.30 8.97
CA ASP A 138 4.01 10.64 10.29
C ASP A 138 4.45 11.56 11.44
N ASN A 139 5.09 12.69 11.13
CA ASN A 139 5.54 13.68 12.11
C ASN A 139 4.62 14.88 12.27
N VAL A 140 3.58 14.96 11.45
CA VAL A 140 2.51 15.93 11.63
C VAL A 140 1.43 15.23 12.43
N LEU A 141 1.34 15.55 13.71
CA LEU A 141 0.34 14.95 14.59
C LEU A 141 -0.80 15.93 14.84
N ILE A 142 -2.02 15.40 14.78
CA ILE A 142 -3.23 16.07 15.24
C ILE A 142 -3.45 15.62 16.67
N VAL A 143 -3.25 16.53 17.61
CA VAL A 143 -3.34 16.25 19.05
C VAL A 143 -4.55 16.94 19.63
N GLU A 144 -5.31 16.21 20.44
CA GLU A 144 -6.40 16.74 21.25
C GLU A 144 -5.93 16.70 22.71
N PRO A 145 -5.56 17.86 23.29
CA PRO A 145 -5.26 17.92 24.71
C PRO A 145 -6.54 17.53 25.47
N GLY A 146 -6.43 16.66 26.47
CA GLY A 146 -7.58 16.15 27.22
C GLY A 146 -8.50 17.24 27.81
N GLY A 147 -9.68 16.81 28.28
CA GLY A 147 -10.65 17.69 28.95
C GLY A 147 -11.42 18.60 27.99
N PHE A 148 -10.84 19.76 27.66
CA PHE A 148 -11.47 20.83 26.85
C PHE A 148 -10.46 21.55 25.92
N GLY A 149 -9.30 20.94 25.67
CA GLY A 149 -8.28 21.50 24.79
C GLY A 149 -8.78 21.68 23.36
N LYS A 150 -8.35 22.76 22.69
CA LYS A 150 -8.54 22.85 21.23
C LYS A 150 -7.55 21.91 20.56
N PRO A 151 -7.96 21.19 19.50
CA PRO A 151 -7.04 20.41 18.70
C PRO A 151 -5.88 21.28 18.20
N GLU A 152 -4.68 20.72 18.18
CA GLU A 152 -3.48 21.38 17.72
C GLU A 152 -2.67 20.49 16.77
N ILE A 153 -1.89 21.12 15.91
CA ILE A 153 -0.90 20.44 15.07
C ILE A 153 0.45 20.59 15.73
N ILE A 154 1.12 19.46 15.99
CA ILE A 154 2.51 19.43 16.47
C ILE A 154 3.41 18.77 15.43
N LEU A 155 4.66 19.25 15.36
CA LEU A 155 5.72 18.73 14.51
C LEU A 155 6.75 18.03 15.40
N THR A 156 6.68 16.72 15.50
CA THR A 156 7.43 15.97 16.52
C THR A 156 8.94 15.95 16.27
N ASP A 157 9.37 15.91 15.01
CA ASP A 157 10.81 15.87 14.70
C ASP A 157 11.41 17.27 14.48
N TRP A 158 10.64 18.33 14.67
CA TRP A 158 11.15 19.66 14.42
C TRP A 158 12.26 20.03 15.41
N GLY A 159 13.38 20.51 14.88
CA GLY A 159 14.52 20.98 15.66
C GLY A 159 15.51 19.89 16.05
N PHE A 160 15.35 18.65 15.59
CA PHE A 160 16.36 17.61 15.77
C PHE A 160 17.27 17.50 14.54
N ALA A 161 18.56 17.29 14.80
CA ALA A 161 19.55 16.98 13.78
C ALA A 161 20.58 15.98 14.32
N PHE A 162 21.25 15.26 13.44
CA PHE A 162 22.35 14.37 13.79
C PHE A 162 23.69 15.06 13.62
N GLN A 163 24.47 15.12 14.68
CA GLN A 163 25.82 15.64 14.70
C GLN A 163 26.82 14.49 14.92
N GLN A 164 27.56 14.13 13.86
CA GLN A 164 28.50 13.02 13.86
C GLN A 164 29.55 13.10 14.97
N SER A 165 30.04 14.30 15.30
CA SER A 165 31.04 14.51 16.37
C SER A 165 30.53 14.17 17.77
N LEU A 166 29.21 13.99 17.95
CA LEU A 166 28.57 13.63 19.22
C LEU A 166 28.07 12.17 19.23
N SER A 167 28.33 11.43 18.16
CA SER A 167 27.98 10.03 18.04
C SER A 167 29.01 9.15 18.74
N PHE A 168 28.55 8.23 19.60
CA PHE A 168 29.39 7.17 20.16
C PHE A 168 29.48 5.94 19.24
N ARG A 169 29.02 6.03 17.99
CA ARG A 169 29.03 4.90 17.07
C ARG A 169 30.47 4.55 16.64
N PRO A 170 30.90 3.28 16.76
CA PRO A 170 32.27 2.87 16.43
C PRO A 170 32.63 3.01 14.95
N ASP A 171 31.63 2.93 14.07
CA ASP A 171 31.78 3.05 12.62
C ASP A 171 31.96 4.51 12.16
N GLY A 172 31.64 5.48 13.03
CA GLY A 172 31.62 6.89 12.69
C GLY A 172 30.55 7.24 11.65
N ASP A 173 29.74 6.30 11.18
CA ASP A 173 28.83 6.50 10.08
C ASP A 173 27.56 7.23 10.52
N ALA A 174 27.06 8.12 9.65
CA ALA A 174 25.75 8.70 9.83
C ALA A 174 24.67 7.60 9.81
N PRO A 175 23.63 7.69 10.66
CA PRO A 175 22.57 6.68 10.69
C PRO A 175 21.82 6.63 9.36
N GLN A 176 21.20 5.48 9.06
CA GLN A 176 20.55 5.24 7.77
C GLN A 176 19.53 6.34 7.41
N TRP A 177 18.81 6.90 8.37
CA TRP A 177 17.84 7.96 8.11
C TRP A 177 18.47 9.28 7.64
N VAL A 178 19.70 9.58 8.07
CA VAL A 178 20.49 10.73 7.56
C VAL A 178 21.02 10.43 6.16
N ARG A 179 21.29 9.16 5.85
CA ARG A 179 21.88 8.77 4.55
C ARG A 179 20.86 8.47 3.45
N ALA A 180 19.72 7.91 3.83
CA ALA A 180 18.78 7.24 2.95
C ALA A 180 17.37 7.29 3.53
N SER A 181 16.83 8.50 3.58
CA SER A 181 15.47 8.76 4.03
C SER A 181 14.40 8.23 3.07
N PRO A 182 13.35 7.55 3.54
CA PRO A 182 12.15 7.32 2.74
C PRO A 182 11.38 8.61 2.42
N TRP A 183 11.55 9.66 3.23
CA TRP A 183 10.89 10.96 3.06
C TRP A 183 11.71 11.98 2.27
N ALA A 184 12.90 11.57 1.79
CA ALA A 184 13.75 12.27 0.84
C ALA A 184 12.95 12.97 -0.28
N ILE A 185 11.95 12.26 -0.81
CA ILE A 185 11.11 12.75 -1.91
C ILE A 185 10.38 14.06 -1.61
N LEU A 186 10.24 14.46 -0.34
CA LEU A 186 9.54 15.68 0.05
C LEU A 186 10.41 16.93 -0.07
N TRP A 187 11.72 16.77 -0.12
CA TRP A 187 12.68 17.87 0.00
C TRP A 187 13.42 18.14 -1.31
N ASP A 188 13.91 19.37 -1.44
CA ASP A 188 14.75 19.77 -2.59
C ASP A 188 16.24 19.44 -2.38
N ALA A 189 16.59 18.90 -1.21
CA ALA A 189 17.95 18.61 -0.78
C ALA A 189 18.01 17.18 -0.25
N THR A 190 19.18 16.53 -0.33
CA THR A 190 19.36 15.18 0.20
C THR A 190 19.15 15.14 1.71
N PRO A 191 18.91 13.97 2.32
CA PRO A 191 18.69 13.90 3.76
C PRO A 191 19.92 14.39 4.54
N GLU A 192 21.14 14.14 4.04
CA GLU A 192 22.38 14.68 4.60
C GLU A 192 22.44 16.20 4.48
N GLU A 193 22.09 16.75 3.32
CA GLU A 193 22.06 18.20 3.12
C GLU A 193 21.02 18.86 4.03
N MET A 194 19.84 18.26 4.18
CA MET A 194 18.80 18.72 5.10
C MET A 194 19.29 18.72 6.54
N ASN A 195 19.99 17.65 6.95
CA ASN A 195 20.60 17.56 8.27
C ASN A 195 21.67 18.64 8.47
N GLN A 196 22.50 18.89 7.46
CA GLN A 196 23.53 19.93 7.51
C GLN A 196 22.92 21.34 7.59
N ILE A 197 21.89 21.63 6.80
CA ILE A 197 21.15 22.90 6.85
C ILE A 197 20.59 23.12 8.26
N ALA A 198 20.03 22.08 8.88
CA ALA A 198 19.52 22.15 10.25
C ALA A 198 20.65 22.48 11.25
N LEU A 199 21.78 21.76 11.19
CA LEU A 199 22.94 22.02 12.07
C LEU A 199 23.52 23.43 11.93
N GLU A 200 23.52 23.99 10.72
CA GLU A 200 24.03 25.34 10.46
C GLU A 200 23.07 26.46 10.90
N GLY A 201 21.88 26.11 11.41
CA GLY A 201 20.81 27.07 11.68
C GLY A 201 20.32 27.77 10.39
N GLY A 202 20.62 27.16 9.23
CA GLY A 202 20.35 27.72 7.93
C GLY A 202 18.87 27.63 7.58
N ARG A 203 18.44 28.54 6.69
CA ARG A 203 17.20 28.37 5.94
C ARG A 203 17.51 27.80 4.56
N PRO A 204 16.53 27.12 3.93
CA PRO A 204 16.60 26.86 2.51
C PRO A 204 16.87 28.15 1.72
N PRO A 205 17.53 28.06 0.56
CA PRO A 205 17.97 29.22 -0.20
C PRO A 205 16.82 30.01 -0.85
N ASP A 206 15.60 29.48 -0.89
CA ASP A 206 14.46 30.16 -1.50
C ASP A 206 13.18 30.09 -0.67
N ASP A 207 12.37 31.16 -0.76
CA ASP A 207 11.10 31.31 -0.03
C ASP A 207 9.98 30.37 -0.54
N ARG A 208 10.27 29.51 -1.53
CA ARG A 208 9.33 28.58 -2.15
C ARG A 208 9.61 27.13 -1.77
N THR A 209 10.70 26.82 -1.07
CA THR A 209 11.05 25.47 -0.61
C THR A 209 9.93 24.88 0.25
N ASP A 210 9.46 25.62 1.26
CA ASP A 210 8.38 25.16 2.14
C ASP A 210 7.08 24.92 1.36
N SER A 211 6.78 25.77 0.37
CA SER A 211 5.61 25.60 -0.52
C SER A 211 5.71 24.30 -1.34
N ARG A 212 6.89 24.00 -1.90
CA ARG A 212 7.14 22.74 -2.62
C ARG A 212 7.07 21.54 -1.69
N THR A 213 7.68 21.61 -0.51
CA THR A 213 7.64 20.53 0.49
C THR A 213 6.21 20.24 0.95
N LEU A 214 5.41 21.27 1.24
CA LEU A 214 3.99 21.07 1.54
C LEU A 214 3.23 20.49 0.35
N ALA A 215 3.48 20.95 -0.87
CA ALA A 215 2.80 20.41 -2.04
C ALA A 215 3.14 18.91 -2.27
N ARG A 216 4.39 18.50 -2.04
CA ARG A 216 4.80 17.08 -2.09
C ARG A 216 4.20 16.26 -0.95
N LEU A 217 4.14 16.82 0.26
CA LEU A 217 3.51 16.20 1.42
C LEU A 217 2.01 15.97 1.15
N LEU A 218 1.31 16.97 0.60
CA LEU A 218 -0.10 16.87 0.21
C LEU A 218 -0.30 15.90 -0.95
N ALA A 219 0.61 15.85 -1.93
CA ALA A 219 0.54 14.81 -2.95
C ALA A 219 0.63 13.41 -2.32
N CYS A 220 1.61 13.16 -1.44
CA CYS A 220 1.75 11.88 -0.73
C CYS A 220 0.52 11.57 0.12
N LEU A 221 -0.09 12.59 0.73
CA LEU A 221 -1.32 12.48 1.48
C LEU A 221 -2.46 11.95 0.62
N LEU A 222 -2.63 12.53 -0.57
CA LEU A 222 -3.77 12.23 -1.45
C LEU A 222 -3.64 10.86 -2.12
N VAL A 223 -2.45 10.50 -2.62
CA VAL A 223 -2.27 9.33 -3.52
C VAL A 223 -1.32 8.25 -2.98
N GLY A 224 -0.73 8.47 -1.81
CA GLY A 224 0.29 7.59 -1.25
C GLY A 224 1.70 7.95 -1.70
N ARG A 225 2.69 7.60 -0.86
CA ARG A 225 4.11 7.92 -1.07
C ARG A 225 4.66 7.19 -2.29
N GLU A 226 4.32 5.92 -2.44
CA GLU A 226 4.79 5.02 -3.48
C GLU A 226 4.36 5.51 -4.87
N ALA A 227 3.15 6.05 -4.96
CA ALA A 227 2.66 6.68 -6.18
C ALA A 227 3.45 7.96 -6.51
N VAL A 228 3.74 8.80 -5.51
CA VAL A 228 4.58 9.99 -5.70
C VAL A 228 6.01 9.62 -6.08
N GLU A 229 6.60 8.60 -5.46
CA GLU A 229 7.91 8.06 -5.81
C GLU A 229 7.98 7.64 -7.28
N SER A 230 6.91 7.02 -7.80
CA SER A 230 6.83 6.61 -9.22
C SER A 230 6.80 7.77 -10.22
N TRP A 231 6.60 9.02 -9.76
CA TRP A 231 6.62 10.21 -10.61
C TRP A 231 8.03 10.74 -10.83
N PHE A 232 9.01 10.24 -10.08
CA PHE A 232 10.42 10.53 -10.31
C PHE A 232 11.03 9.46 -11.22
N GLU A 233 11.99 9.83 -12.07
CA GLU A 233 12.57 8.90 -13.05
C GLU A 233 13.17 7.65 -12.38
N PRO A 234 12.96 6.44 -12.94
CA PRO A 234 13.61 5.22 -12.46
C PRO A 234 15.13 5.37 -12.51
N GLY A 235 15.78 5.41 -11.34
CA GLY A 235 17.23 5.63 -11.22
C GLY A 235 17.65 7.08 -10.94
N GLY A 236 16.71 8.03 -10.95
CA GLY A 236 16.92 9.40 -10.47
C GLY A 236 17.11 9.40 -8.95
N ARG A 237 18.37 9.40 -8.50
CA ARG A 237 18.71 9.61 -7.09
C ARG A 237 18.20 10.97 -6.64
N HIS A 238 17.22 10.97 -5.74
CA HIS A 238 16.65 12.16 -5.09
C HIS A 238 16.02 13.17 -6.06
N PRO A 239 14.90 13.82 -5.74
CA PRO A 239 14.61 15.13 -6.32
C PRO A 239 15.74 16.07 -5.90
N GLY A 240 16.80 16.16 -6.71
CA GLY A 240 17.84 17.16 -6.54
C GLY A 240 17.26 18.57 -6.66
N ARG A 241 18.06 19.58 -6.30
CA ARG A 241 17.69 21.00 -6.43
C ARG A 241 17.18 21.30 -7.82
N GLY A 242 15.89 21.61 -7.92
CA GLY A 242 15.29 22.00 -9.20
C GLY A 242 15.13 20.86 -10.19
N THR A 243 15.24 19.58 -9.78
CA THR A 243 14.73 18.48 -10.62
C THR A 243 13.25 18.73 -10.79
N PRO A 244 12.81 19.11 -12.02
CA PRO A 244 11.41 19.38 -12.24
C PRO A 244 10.68 18.11 -11.88
N PHE A 245 9.68 18.23 -11.02
CA PHE A 245 8.65 17.24 -10.90
C PHE A 245 8.27 16.87 -12.34
N ALA A 246 8.46 15.60 -12.76
CA ALA A 246 8.48 15.19 -14.18
C ALA A 246 7.10 15.26 -14.87
N GLY A 247 6.23 16.10 -14.35
CA GLY A 247 4.81 16.16 -14.59
C GLY A 247 4.07 15.22 -13.65
N LEU A 248 2.85 15.61 -13.28
CA LEU A 248 1.86 14.61 -12.88
C LEU A 248 1.71 13.72 -14.11
N PRO A 249 1.98 12.41 -14.05
CA PRO A 249 1.87 11.57 -15.23
C PRO A 249 0.44 11.71 -15.78
N GLU A 250 0.34 12.29 -16.98
CA GLU A 250 -0.95 12.59 -17.60
C GLU A 250 -1.79 11.31 -17.66
N GLY A 251 -2.98 11.35 -17.08
CA GLY A 251 -3.92 10.23 -17.06
C GLY A 251 -3.62 9.06 -16.11
N ARG A 252 -2.53 9.09 -15.31
CA ARG A 252 -2.23 7.98 -14.37
C ARG A 252 -2.86 8.12 -13.00
N VAL A 253 -3.13 9.34 -12.56
CA VAL A 253 -3.77 9.59 -11.27
C VAL A 253 -5.16 10.11 -11.58
N ARG A 254 -6.18 9.43 -11.05
CA ARG A 254 -7.57 9.93 -11.02
C ARG A 254 -7.60 11.14 -10.10
N THR A 255 -7.13 12.26 -10.64
CA THR A 255 -6.91 13.51 -9.92
C THR A 255 -8.24 14.27 -9.85
N SER A 256 -8.53 14.83 -8.68
CA SER A 256 -9.59 15.84 -8.58
C SER A 256 -9.22 17.05 -9.44
N ALA A 257 -10.17 17.59 -10.19
CA ALA A 257 -9.90 18.78 -11.00
C ALA A 257 -9.54 20.02 -10.14
N GLY A 258 -9.84 20.01 -8.83
CA GLY A 258 -9.70 21.17 -7.94
C GLY A 258 -8.30 21.34 -7.35
N ILE A 259 -7.86 20.41 -6.48
CA ILE A 259 -6.64 20.60 -5.68
C ILE A 259 -5.34 20.43 -6.50
N TRP A 260 -5.35 19.62 -7.55
CA TRP A 260 -4.13 19.28 -8.29
C TRP A 260 -3.50 20.46 -9.05
N PRO A 261 -4.26 21.34 -9.72
CA PRO A 261 -3.71 22.59 -10.27
C PRO A 261 -2.99 23.45 -9.22
N VAL A 262 -3.51 23.50 -7.99
CA VAL A 262 -2.90 24.23 -6.87
C VAL A 262 -1.55 23.60 -6.50
N LEU A 263 -1.53 22.27 -6.28
CA LEU A 263 -0.31 21.54 -5.95
C LEU A 263 0.72 21.64 -7.07
N LYS A 264 0.31 21.48 -8.33
CA LYS A 264 1.20 21.60 -9.50
C LYS A 264 1.90 22.95 -9.55
N LYS A 265 1.16 24.05 -9.35
CA LYS A 265 1.74 25.40 -9.34
C LYS A 265 2.78 25.56 -8.23
N ALA A 266 2.54 24.99 -7.05
CA ALA A 266 3.49 25.02 -5.94
C ALA A 266 4.72 24.14 -6.21
N LEU A 267 4.54 22.91 -6.72
CA LEU A 267 5.61 21.98 -7.09
C LEU A 267 6.58 22.56 -8.13
N GLU A 268 6.06 23.33 -9.09
CA GLU A 268 6.86 24.04 -10.10
C GLU A 268 7.53 25.32 -9.56
N GLY A 269 7.40 25.60 -8.26
CA GLY A 269 7.94 26.81 -7.63
C GLY A 269 7.22 28.11 -8.03
N ARG A 270 6.06 28.01 -8.69
CA ARG A 270 5.27 29.16 -9.18
C ARG A 270 4.26 29.67 -8.14
N SER A 271 4.11 28.98 -7.01
CA SER A 271 3.24 29.36 -5.89
C SER A 271 4.00 29.32 -4.58
N GLY A 272 3.66 30.23 -3.67
CA GLY A 272 4.25 30.36 -2.33
C GLY A 272 3.22 29.97 -1.29
N LEU A 273 3.57 30.06 -0.01
CA LEU A 273 2.69 29.63 1.07
C LEU A 273 1.32 30.33 1.07
N ASP A 274 1.28 31.64 0.83
CA ASP A 274 0.02 32.41 0.79
C ASP A 274 -0.91 31.96 -0.34
N GLU A 275 -0.38 31.83 -1.55
CA GLU A 275 -1.11 31.36 -2.73
C GLU A 275 -1.52 29.89 -2.60
N LEU A 276 -0.65 29.04 -2.04
CA LEU A 276 -0.93 27.64 -1.75
C LEU A 276 -2.07 27.51 -0.74
N GLY A 277 -2.03 28.27 0.35
CA GLY A 277 -3.08 28.28 1.38
C GLY A 277 -4.42 28.77 0.84
N ALA A 278 -4.43 29.84 0.04
CA ALA A 278 -5.65 30.29 -0.62
C ALA A 278 -6.22 29.23 -1.57
N GLY A 279 -5.36 28.56 -2.34
CA GLY A 279 -5.76 27.48 -3.24
C GLY A 279 -6.31 26.26 -2.52
N ILE A 280 -5.70 25.86 -1.39
CA ILE A 280 -6.16 24.77 -0.52
C ILE A 280 -7.53 25.08 0.07
N ARG A 281 -7.74 26.29 0.62
CA ARG A 281 -9.05 26.67 1.17
C ARG A 281 -10.15 26.71 0.10
N ALA A 282 -9.81 27.10 -1.12
CA ALA A 282 -10.74 27.07 -2.25
C ALA A 282 -10.99 25.66 -2.78
N ASN A 283 -10.03 24.75 -2.64
CA ASN A 283 -10.08 23.37 -3.13
C ASN A 283 -9.61 22.41 -2.04
N PRO A 284 -10.42 22.14 -1.01
CA PRO A 284 -9.99 21.36 0.14
C PRO A 284 -9.49 19.95 -0.25
N PRO A 285 -8.41 19.44 0.38
CA PRO A 285 -7.88 18.11 0.10
C PRO A 285 -8.92 16.98 0.20
N SER A 286 -9.87 17.09 1.12
CA SER A 286 -10.95 16.11 1.29
C SER A 286 -11.79 15.90 0.02
N GLY A 287 -11.99 16.96 -0.78
CA GLY A 287 -12.70 16.91 -2.05
C GLY A 287 -12.10 15.91 -3.03
N HIS A 288 -10.79 15.64 -2.92
CA HIS A 288 -10.13 14.62 -3.73
C HIS A 288 -10.74 13.22 -3.56
N PHE A 289 -11.04 12.84 -2.33
CA PHE A 289 -11.58 11.51 -2.02
C PHE A 289 -13.01 11.34 -2.53
N VAL A 290 -13.82 12.41 -2.44
CA VAL A 290 -15.18 12.44 -3.00
C VAL A 290 -15.15 12.31 -4.52
N ASP A 291 -14.31 13.12 -5.17
CA ASP A 291 -14.15 13.09 -6.63
C ASP A 291 -13.66 11.72 -7.12
N LEU A 292 -12.75 11.07 -6.37
CA LEU A 292 -12.24 9.74 -6.70
C LEU A 292 -13.37 8.68 -6.69
N VAL A 293 -14.26 8.74 -5.71
CA VAL A 293 -15.43 7.86 -5.62
C VAL A 293 -16.38 8.11 -6.79
N GLU A 294 -16.69 9.38 -7.09
CA GLU A 294 -17.57 9.73 -8.20
C GLU A 294 -17.02 9.29 -9.55
N ALA A 295 -15.74 9.55 -9.81
CA ALA A 295 -15.07 9.15 -11.05
C ALA A 295 -15.13 7.62 -11.21
N SER A 296 -14.83 6.88 -10.14
CA SER A 296 -14.87 5.42 -10.15
C SER A 296 -16.29 4.88 -10.40
N ARG A 297 -17.33 5.51 -9.82
CA ARG A 297 -18.73 5.14 -10.07
C ARG A 297 -19.12 5.37 -11.53
N ARG A 298 -18.76 6.51 -12.11
CA ARG A 298 -19.03 6.81 -13.52
C ARG A 298 -18.36 5.80 -14.45
N GLU A 299 -17.11 5.43 -14.19
CA GLU A 299 -16.41 4.41 -14.99
C GLU A 299 -17.09 3.04 -14.92
N VAL A 300 -17.53 2.62 -13.73
CA VAL A 300 -18.28 1.36 -13.56
C VAL A 300 -19.61 1.41 -14.31
N GLU A 301 -20.31 2.53 -14.29
CA GLU A 301 -21.55 2.74 -15.03
C GLU A 301 -21.32 2.71 -16.55
N GLU A 302 -20.29 3.39 -17.04
CA GLU A 302 -19.88 3.37 -18.43
C GLU A 302 -19.50 1.97 -18.90
N GLU A 303 -18.74 1.22 -18.11
CA GLU A 303 -18.36 -0.15 -18.44
C GLU A 303 -19.59 -1.07 -18.44
N ARG A 304 -20.50 -0.93 -17.46
CA ARG A 304 -21.80 -1.63 -17.48
C ARG A 304 -22.61 -1.27 -18.73
N HIS A 305 -22.60 -0.01 -19.14
CA HIS A 305 -23.26 0.43 -20.37
C HIS A 305 -22.63 -0.20 -21.62
N ARG A 306 -21.29 -0.18 -21.73
CA ARG A 306 -20.53 -0.85 -22.80
C ARG A 306 -20.82 -2.35 -22.86
N GLN A 307 -20.87 -3.02 -21.72
CA GLN A 307 -21.22 -4.44 -21.64
C GLN A 307 -22.67 -4.70 -22.08
N ARG A 308 -23.63 -3.85 -21.71
CA ARG A 308 -25.02 -3.94 -22.20
C ARG A 308 -25.09 -3.76 -23.72
N LEU A 309 -24.32 -2.83 -24.29
CA LEU A 309 -24.24 -2.64 -25.75
C LEU A 309 -23.61 -3.86 -26.45
N ARG A 310 -22.54 -4.43 -25.88
CA ARG A 310 -21.92 -5.68 -26.39
C ARG A 310 -22.90 -6.85 -26.36
N ARG A 311 -23.63 -7.04 -25.25
CA ARG A 311 -24.67 -8.07 -25.13
C ARG A 311 -25.79 -7.86 -26.14
N ARG A 312 -26.28 -6.64 -26.34
CA ARG A 312 -27.30 -6.34 -27.37
C ARG A 312 -26.80 -6.64 -28.78
N ARG A 313 -25.55 -6.28 -29.12
CA ARG A 313 -24.96 -6.61 -30.43
C ARG A 313 -24.84 -8.12 -30.63
N LEU A 314 -24.38 -8.85 -29.62
CA LEU A 314 -24.32 -10.32 -29.65
C LEU A 314 -25.71 -10.94 -29.79
N SER A 315 -26.71 -10.46 -29.04
CA SER A 315 -28.09 -10.94 -29.16
C SER A 315 -28.70 -10.64 -30.53
N MET A 316 -28.37 -9.51 -31.17
CA MET A 316 -28.79 -9.23 -32.55
C MET A 316 -28.08 -10.15 -33.55
N GLN A 317 -26.77 -10.36 -33.41
CA GLN A 317 -26.00 -11.25 -34.26
C GLN A 317 -26.44 -12.71 -34.12
N LEU A 318 -26.76 -13.17 -32.91
CA LEU A 318 -27.26 -14.53 -32.66
C LEU A 318 -28.75 -14.64 -33.06
N GLY A 319 -29.57 -13.64 -32.78
CA GLY A 319 -31.00 -13.64 -33.13
C GLY A 319 -31.26 -13.58 -34.64
N VAL A 320 -30.37 -12.98 -35.43
CA VAL A 320 -30.44 -12.98 -36.90
C VAL A 320 -29.59 -14.09 -37.51
N GLY A 321 -28.41 -14.36 -36.95
CA GLY A 321 -27.44 -15.32 -37.49
C GLY A 321 -27.74 -16.78 -37.17
N ILE A 322 -28.28 -17.11 -35.99
CA ILE A 322 -28.61 -18.50 -35.62
C ILE A 322 -29.73 -19.07 -36.50
N PRO A 323 -30.85 -18.37 -36.78
CA PRO A 323 -31.86 -18.89 -37.71
C PRO A 323 -31.32 -19.11 -39.13
N LEU A 324 -30.47 -18.21 -39.62
CA LEU A 324 -29.85 -18.31 -40.95
C LEU A 324 -28.79 -19.43 -41.03
N LEU A 325 -27.97 -19.59 -39.99
CA LEU A 325 -26.98 -20.69 -39.92
C LEU A 325 -27.63 -22.04 -39.62
N LEU A 326 -28.65 -22.12 -38.77
CA LEU A 326 -29.40 -23.36 -38.54
C LEU A 326 -30.19 -23.78 -39.77
N ALA A 327 -30.75 -22.86 -40.55
CA ALA A 327 -31.37 -23.20 -41.83
C ALA A 327 -30.37 -23.76 -42.84
N SER A 328 -29.15 -23.22 -42.86
CA SER A 328 -28.06 -23.65 -43.75
C SER A 328 -27.41 -24.97 -43.31
N ALA A 329 -27.18 -25.12 -41.99
CA ALA A 329 -26.57 -26.30 -41.39
C ALA A 329 -27.54 -27.47 -41.27
N ALA A 330 -28.85 -27.26 -41.05
CA ALA A 330 -29.84 -28.33 -41.13
C ALA A 330 -29.92 -28.91 -42.55
N GLY A 331 -29.81 -28.07 -43.59
CA GLY A 331 -29.70 -28.52 -44.98
C GLY A 331 -28.43 -29.32 -45.24
N GLY A 332 -27.27 -28.87 -44.76
CA GLY A 332 -25.99 -29.56 -44.92
C GLY A 332 -25.85 -30.85 -44.09
N PHE A 333 -26.33 -30.84 -42.84
CA PHE A 333 -26.23 -31.98 -41.92
C PHE A 333 -27.20 -33.11 -42.30
N LEU A 334 -28.41 -32.79 -42.79
CA LEU A 334 -29.31 -33.81 -43.35
C LEU A 334 -28.76 -34.41 -44.66
N ALA A 335 -28.08 -33.61 -45.49
CA ALA A 335 -27.39 -34.10 -46.70
C ALA A 335 -26.16 -34.97 -46.37
N LEU A 336 -25.35 -34.58 -45.38
CA LEU A 336 -24.15 -35.30 -44.95
C LEU A 336 -24.47 -36.60 -44.19
N LYS A 337 -25.52 -36.61 -43.37
CA LYS A 337 -25.98 -37.81 -42.65
C LYS A 337 -26.61 -38.85 -43.59
N ALA A 338 -27.19 -38.41 -44.73
CA ALA A 338 -27.63 -39.31 -45.79
C ALA A 338 -26.47 -39.94 -46.59
N SER A 339 -25.27 -39.33 -46.56
CA SER A 339 -24.09 -39.82 -47.27
C SER A 339 -23.10 -40.66 -46.44
N GLY A 340 -23.39 -40.92 -45.16
CA GLY A 340 -22.66 -41.92 -44.34
C GLY A 340 -21.16 -41.64 -44.13
N LEU A 341 -20.72 -40.38 -44.18
CA LEU A 341 -19.31 -40.01 -44.34
C LEU A 341 -18.59 -39.47 -43.08
N PHE A 342 -19.18 -39.60 -41.88
CA PHE A 342 -18.49 -39.21 -40.65
C PHE A 342 -18.72 -40.23 -39.54
N ASP A 343 -17.65 -40.90 -39.11
CA ASP A 343 -17.53 -41.40 -37.76
C ASP A 343 -17.32 -40.20 -36.82
N PRO A 344 -18.02 -40.11 -35.68
CA PRO A 344 -17.85 -39.01 -34.75
C PRO A 344 -16.46 -39.07 -34.11
N GLU A 345 -15.67 -38.01 -34.25
CA GLU A 345 -14.47 -37.85 -33.41
C GLU A 345 -14.89 -37.84 -31.93
N PRO A 346 -14.12 -38.53 -31.05
CA PRO A 346 -14.42 -38.57 -29.63
C PRO A 346 -14.34 -37.16 -29.01
N PRO A 347 -15.18 -36.85 -28.02
CA PRO A 347 -15.24 -35.52 -27.42
C PRO A 347 -13.89 -35.13 -26.82
N SER A 348 -13.45 -33.91 -27.11
CA SER A 348 -12.28 -33.30 -26.51
C SER A 348 -12.61 -32.78 -25.10
N HIS A 349 -11.63 -32.83 -24.19
CA HIS A 349 -11.82 -32.46 -22.79
C HIS A 349 -11.95 -30.92 -22.64
N PRO A 350 -12.88 -30.39 -21.81
CA PRO A 350 -13.16 -28.95 -21.71
C PRO A 350 -11.97 -28.11 -21.21
N LEU A 351 -11.06 -28.70 -20.43
CA LEU A 351 -9.82 -28.03 -19.99
C LEU A 351 -8.67 -28.13 -21.01
N CYS A 352 -8.75 -29.05 -21.98
CA CYS A 352 -7.73 -29.22 -23.01
C CYS A 352 -8.37 -29.75 -24.31
N PRO A 353 -8.74 -28.85 -25.24
CA PRO A 353 -9.42 -29.22 -26.49
C PRO A 353 -8.57 -30.11 -27.41
N THR A 354 -7.27 -30.19 -27.15
CA THR A 354 -6.29 -30.93 -27.96
C THR A 354 -5.94 -32.31 -27.39
N CYS A 355 -6.45 -32.66 -26.20
CA CYS A 355 -6.25 -34.00 -25.63
C CYS A 355 -7.34 -34.96 -26.17
N PRO A 356 -6.96 -36.06 -26.84
CA PRO A 356 -7.93 -37.08 -27.22
C PRO A 356 -8.52 -37.73 -25.96
N GLY A 357 -9.82 -38.01 -25.97
CA GLY A 357 -10.52 -38.58 -24.81
C GLY A 357 -9.95 -39.90 -24.28
N SER A 358 -9.16 -40.62 -25.09
CA SER A 358 -8.45 -41.86 -24.70
C SER A 358 -7.08 -41.63 -24.03
N SER A 359 -6.64 -40.38 -23.85
CA SER A 359 -5.36 -40.08 -23.20
C SER A 359 -5.44 -40.37 -21.68
N PRO A 360 -4.41 -40.99 -21.07
CA PRO A 360 -4.32 -41.11 -19.62
C PRO A 360 -4.29 -39.74 -18.90
N LEU A 361 -3.98 -38.65 -19.62
CA LEU A 361 -4.10 -37.28 -19.11
C LEU A 361 -5.55 -36.85 -18.88
N THR A 362 -6.52 -37.43 -19.59
CA THR A 362 -7.94 -37.08 -19.48
C THR A 362 -8.47 -37.40 -18.09
N GLY A 363 -8.16 -38.60 -17.55
CA GLY A 363 -8.60 -38.99 -16.20
C GLY A 363 -8.02 -38.09 -15.11
N ALA A 364 -6.79 -37.62 -15.26
CA ALA A 364 -6.18 -36.71 -14.29
C ALA A 364 -6.69 -35.25 -14.44
N LEU A 365 -7.05 -34.81 -15.65
CA LEU A 365 -7.73 -33.53 -15.88
C LEU A 365 -9.17 -33.52 -15.31
N GLU A 366 -9.87 -34.66 -15.34
CA GLU A 366 -11.18 -34.82 -14.71
C GLU A 366 -11.09 -34.75 -13.18
N GLN A 367 -10.11 -35.43 -12.59
CA GLN A 367 -9.83 -35.34 -11.14
C GLN A 367 -9.48 -33.91 -10.71
N PHE A 368 -8.68 -33.20 -11.51
CA PHE A 368 -8.36 -31.80 -11.28
C PHE A 368 -9.60 -30.89 -11.34
N ALA A 369 -10.47 -31.09 -12.34
CA ALA A 369 -11.72 -30.34 -12.49
C ALA A 369 -12.68 -30.58 -11.31
N GLU A 370 -12.78 -31.82 -10.85
CA GLU A 370 -13.62 -32.20 -9.69
C GLU A 370 -13.07 -31.62 -8.38
N ALA A 371 -11.75 -31.67 -8.17
CA ALA A 371 -11.11 -31.05 -7.01
C ALA A 371 -11.31 -29.53 -6.99
N ARG A 372 -11.21 -28.89 -8.16
CA ARG A 372 -11.51 -27.46 -8.33
C ARG A 372 -12.96 -27.10 -8.01
N GLY A 373 -13.92 -27.86 -8.55
CA GLY A 373 -15.34 -27.63 -8.27
C GLY A 373 -15.65 -27.72 -6.77
N ARG A 374 -15.11 -28.73 -6.08
CA ARG A 374 -15.27 -28.88 -4.63
C ARG A 374 -14.65 -27.72 -3.84
N ALA A 375 -13.48 -27.23 -4.24
CA ALA A 375 -12.86 -26.07 -3.61
C ALA A 375 -13.71 -24.80 -3.79
N GLU A 376 -14.27 -24.58 -4.98
CA GLU A 376 -15.14 -23.44 -5.27
C GLU A 376 -16.46 -23.51 -4.46
N GLU A 377 -17.04 -24.69 -4.28
CA GLU A 377 -18.24 -24.91 -3.44
C GLU A 377 -17.97 -24.62 -1.96
N VAL A 378 -16.83 -25.08 -1.41
CA VAL A 378 -16.41 -24.82 -0.02
C VAL A 378 -16.19 -23.32 0.21
N VAL A 379 -15.51 -22.63 -0.72
CA VAL A 379 -15.29 -21.18 -0.65
C VAL A 379 -16.61 -20.40 -0.67
N GLN A 380 -17.61 -20.87 -1.42
CA GLN A 380 -18.93 -20.25 -1.45
C GLN A 380 -19.75 -20.53 -0.18
N ALA A 381 -19.64 -21.74 0.40
CA ALA A 381 -20.38 -22.12 1.60
C ALA A 381 -19.86 -21.45 2.88
N GLU A 382 -18.56 -21.18 2.97
CA GLU A 382 -17.89 -20.74 4.20
C GLU A 382 -17.56 -19.22 4.20
N GLN A 383 -18.34 -18.38 3.51
CA GLN A 383 -18.09 -16.93 3.38
C GLN A 383 -18.08 -16.10 4.69
N GLY A 384 -18.10 -16.73 5.88
CA GLY A 384 -18.03 -16.07 7.18
C GLY A 384 -17.04 -16.65 8.20
N ASP A 385 -16.41 -17.81 7.95
CA ASP A 385 -15.51 -18.48 8.90
C ASP A 385 -14.21 -18.90 8.19
N LEU A 386 -13.24 -17.98 8.17
CA LEU A 386 -12.01 -18.11 7.39
C LEU A 386 -11.15 -19.30 7.83
N ALA A 387 -11.08 -19.60 9.13
CA ALA A 387 -10.29 -20.72 9.64
C ALA A 387 -10.88 -22.07 9.18
N ARG A 388 -12.21 -22.18 9.15
CA ARG A 388 -12.90 -23.38 8.66
C ARG A 388 -12.83 -23.51 7.14
N ALA A 389 -12.97 -22.40 6.41
CA ALA A 389 -12.77 -22.35 4.96
C ALA A 389 -11.35 -22.80 4.57
N VAL A 390 -10.33 -22.26 5.23
CA VAL A 390 -8.92 -22.62 5.02
C VAL A 390 -8.65 -24.10 5.33
N GLY A 391 -9.19 -24.62 6.44
CA GLY A 391 -9.07 -26.03 6.82
C GLY A 391 -9.72 -26.99 5.81
N ALA A 392 -10.78 -26.56 5.15
CA ALA A 392 -11.50 -27.34 4.13
C ALA A 392 -10.93 -27.16 2.71
N ILE A 393 -10.28 -26.03 2.41
CA ILE A 393 -9.62 -25.75 1.13
C ILE A 393 -8.31 -26.55 0.99
N ALA A 394 -7.58 -26.78 2.08
CA ALA A 394 -6.29 -27.47 2.04
C ALA A 394 -6.37 -28.89 1.42
N PRO A 395 -7.30 -29.79 1.83
CA PRO A 395 -7.41 -31.13 1.22
C PRO A 395 -7.81 -31.12 -0.27
N ALA A 396 -8.65 -30.17 -0.68
CA ALA A 396 -9.05 -30.03 -2.08
C ALA A 396 -7.89 -29.52 -2.95
N ARG A 397 -7.04 -28.64 -2.41
CA ARG A 397 -5.83 -28.13 -3.05
C ARG A 397 -4.70 -29.16 -3.08
N ASP A 398 -4.53 -29.95 -2.02
CA ASP A 398 -3.60 -31.07 -2.00
C ASP A 398 -3.98 -32.08 -3.09
N GLY A 399 -5.29 -32.33 -3.30
CA GLY A 399 -5.78 -33.11 -4.44
C GLY A 399 -5.49 -32.49 -5.82
N GLN A 400 -5.48 -31.16 -5.97
CA GLN A 400 -5.09 -30.50 -7.21
C GLN A 400 -3.59 -30.59 -7.48
N LEU A 401 -2.76 -30.46 -6.43
CA LEU A 401 -1.32 -30.58 -6.50
C LEU A 401 -0.88 -32.04 -6.73
N ASP A 402 -1.55 -33.01 -6.10
CA ASP A 402 -1.37 -34.43 -6.33
C ASP A 402 -1.77 -34.81 -7.76
N ALA A 403 -2.89 -34.26 -8.28
CA ALA A 403 -3.29 -34.46 -9.67
C ALA A 403 -2.29 -33.83 -10.66
N LEU A 404 -1.71 -32.67 -10.34
CA LEU A 404 -0.64 -32.04 -11.13
C LEU A 404 0.66 -32.86 -11.09
N ALA A 405 1.04 -33.35 -9.92
CA ALA A 405 2.20 -34.23 -9.74
C ALA A 405 2.00 -35.57 -10.47
N GLU A 406 0.79 -36.10 -10.46
CA GLU A 406 0.40 -37.32 -11.17
C GLU A 406 0.38 -37.12 -12.69
N LEU A 407 -0.17 -35.99 -13.18
CA LEU A 407 -0.08 -35.60 -14.60
C LEU A 407 1.38 -35.55 -15.07
N HIS A 408 2.28 -35.04 -14.24
CA HIS A 408 3.71 -34.95 -14.54
C HIS A 408 4.39 -36.32 -14.44
N ARG A 409 4.04 -37.14 -13.44
CA ARG A 409 4.55 -38.50 -13.27
C ARG A 409 4.13 -39.41 -14.42
N VAL A 410 2.88 -39.35 -14.88
CA VAL A 410 2.38 -40.08 -16.06
C VAL A 410 3.12 -39.63 -17.32
N ALA A 411 3.40 -38.34 -17.45
CA ALA A 411 4.18 -37.83 -18.59
C ALA A 411 5.65 -38.30 -18.59
N ILE A 412 6.25 -38.54 -17.41
CA ILE A 412 7.64 -39.00 -17.25
C ILE A 412 7.77 -40.54 -17.25
N ALA A 413 6.85 -41.25 -16.61
CA ALA A 413 6.92 -42.70 -16.38
C ALA A 413 6.81 -43.52 -17.67
N ASP A 414 6.20 -42.97 -18.73
CA ASP A 414 6.14 -43.59 -20.06
C ASP A 414 7.45 -43.46 -20.85
N GLY A 415 8.51 -42.86 -20.28
CA GLY A 415 9.81 -42.69 -20.94
C GLY A 415 9.76 -41.82 -22.21
N ARG A 416 8.63 -41.15 -22.45
CA ARG A 416 8.43 -40.24 -23.60
C ARG A 416 8.56 -38.81 -23.15
N THR A 417 9.25 -38.00 -23.94
CA THR A 417 9.26 -36.55 -23.75
C THR A 417 7.83 -36.02 -23.96
N PRO A 418 7.28 -35.20 -23.05
CA PRO A 418 5.95 -34.62 -23.23
C PRO A 418 5.88 -33.82 -24.53
N THR A 419 4.82 -34.02 -25.31
CA THR A 419 4.59 -33.28 -26.55
C THR A 419 4.48 -31.77 -26.27
N GLU A 420 4.71 -30.94 -27.27
CA GLU A 420 4.58 -29.48 -27.12
C GLU A 420 3.16 -29.06 -26.67
N ALA A 421 2.13 -29.77 -27.13
CA ALA A 421 0.76 -29.59 -26.69
C ALA A 421 0.55 -29.95 -25.21
N GLU A 422 1.13 -31.05 -24.74
CA GLU A 422 1.08 -31.46 -23.32
C GLU A 422 1.85 -30.48 -22.44
N ARG A 423 3.02 -30.00 -22.87
CA ARG A 423 3.77 -28.94 -22.18
C ARG A 423 3.00 -27.62 -22.12
N GLY A 424 2.35 -27.22 -23.22
CA GLY A 424 1.50 -26.03 -23.26
C GLY A 424 0.26 -26.14 -22.37
N CYS A 425 -0.30 -27.34 -22.23
CA CYS A 425 -1.41 -27.61 -21.32
C CYS A 425 -0.96 -27.56 -19.86
N LEU A 426 0.11 -28.25 -19.50
CA LEU A 426 0.70 -28.23 -18.16
C LEU A 426 1.08 -26.80 -17.73
N ALA A 427 1.68 -26.03 -18.63
CA ALA A 427 2.00 -24.62 -18.38
C ALA A 427 0.74 -23.76 -18.14
N LYS A 428 -0.36 -23.99 -18.90
CA LYS A 428 -1.62 -23.26 -18.70
C LYS A 428 -2.29 -23.61 -17.37
N VAL A 429 -2.32 -24.90 -17.00
CA VAL A 429 -2.91 -25.35 -15.73
C VAL A 429 -2.06 -24.85 -14.56
N SER A 430 -0.73 -24.92 -14.67
CA SER A 430 0.20 -24.39 -13.66
C SER A 430 0.04 -22.87 -13.46
N ARG A 431 -0.03 -22.09 -14.55
CA ARG A 431 -0.27 -20.64 -14.47
C ARG A 431 -1.62 -20.30 -13.85
N GLY A 432 -2.70 -20.98 -14.25
CA GLY A 432 -4.02 -20.76 -13.66
C GLY A 432 -4.06 -21.04 -12.16
N THR A 433 -3.44 -22.16 -11.75
CA THR A 433 -3.30 -22.54 -10.33
C THR A 433 -2.46 -21.52 -9.56
N THR A 434 -1.42 -20.97 -10.20
CA THR A 434 -0.55 -19.97 -9.57
C THR A 434 -1.22 -18.60 -9.44
N ASP A 435 -1.96 -18.16 -10.44
CA ASP A 435 -2.74 -16.92 -10.36
C ASP A 435 -3.82 -17.01 -9.28
N ASP A 436 -4.40 -18.21 -9.09
CA ASP A 436 -5.35 -18.49 -8.02
C ASP A 436 -4.64 -18.51 -6.65
N LEU A 437 -3.48 -19.16 -6.51
CA LEU A 437 -2.65 -19.14 -5.29
C LEU A 437 -2.21 -17.72 -4.90
N ARG A 438 -1.81 -16.90 -5.86
CA ARG A 438 -1.41 -15.51 -5.61
C ARG A 438 -2.60 -14.65 -5.20
N ARG A 439 -3.75 -14.80 -5.86
CA ARG A 439 -4.99 -14.10 -5.46
C ARG A 439 -5.45 -14.49 -4.06
N ASP A 440 -5.32 -15.77 -3.72
CA ASP A 440 -5.69 -16.25 -2.40
C ASP A 440 -4.68 -15.82 -1.34
N TYR A 441 -3.38 -15.78 -1.64
CA TYR A 441 -2.35 -15.17 -0.80
C TYR A 441 -2.64 -13.69 -0.53
N ASP A 442 -2.89 -12.90 -1.57
CA ASP A 442 -3.21 -11.46 -1.42
C ASP A 442 -4.49 -11.24 -0.61
N ARG A 443 -5.43 -12.19 -0.61
CA ARG A 443 -6.65 -12.16 0.22
C ARG A 443 -6.37 -12.56 1.66
N LEU A 444 -5.54 -13.58 1.86
CA LEU A 444 -5.14 -14.07 3.19
C LEU A 444 -4.30 -13.02 3.90
N PHE A 445 -3.29 -12.46 3.23
CA PHE A 445 -2.41 -11.42 3.78
C PHE A 445 -3.19 -10.15 4.17
N ARG A 446 -4.11 -9.68 3.31
CA ARG A 446 -4.99 -8.54 3.62
C ARG A 446 -5.96 -8.80 4.77
N ARG A 447 -6.19 -10.05 5.14
CA ARG A 447 -7.13 -10.45 6.20
C ARG A 447 -6.43 -10.94 7.47
N LEU A 448 -5.17 -11.37 7.39
CA LEU A 448 -4.32 -11.72 8.53
C LEU A 448 -4.01 -10.50 9.41
N ASP A 449 -4.00 -9.31 8.84
CA ASP A 449 -3.84 -8.00 9.52
C ASP A 449 -4.99 -7.66 10.51
N GLY A 450 -5.78 -8.65 10.94
CA GLY A 450 -6.83 -8.50 11.95
C GLY A 450 -7.66 -9.76 12.30
N LEU A 451 -7.23 -11.00 11.97
CA LEU A 451 -8.09 -12.19 12.12
C LEU A 451 -7.57 -13.35 13.00
N SER A 452 -6.43 -13.25 13.67
CA SER A 452 -6.05 -14.32 14.61
C SER A 452 -5.43 -13.78 15.89
N ASP A 453 -6.16 -13.94 16.99
CA ASP A 453 -5.58 -13.85 18.35
C ASP A 453 -4.67 -15.05 18.66
N ASP A 454 -4.58 -16.03 17.74
CA ASP A 454 -3.74 -17.22 17.87
C ASP A 454 -2.62 -17.23 16.80
N PRO A 455 -1.38 -16.86 17.18
CA PRO A 455 -0.22 -16.88 16.31
C PRO A 455 0.07 -18.25 15.69
N ARG A 456 -0.33 -19.36 16.33
CA ARG A 456 -0.02 -20.72 15.81
C ARG A 456 -0.73 -21.01 14.50
N THR A 457 -2.00 -20.61 14.40
CA THR A 457 -2.82 -20.82 13.20
C THR A 457 -2.25 -20.02 12.01
N GLU A 458 -1.75 -18.82 12.25
CA GLU A 458 -1.08 -18.01 11.23
C GLU A 458 0.22 -18.65 10.74
N CYS A 459 1.01 -19.22 11.66
CA CYS A 459 2.25 -19.91 11.32
C CYS A 459 2.04 -21.16 10.47
N GLU A 460 1.07 -22.00 10.83
CA GLU A 460 0.71 -23.19 10.04
C GLU A 460 0.26 -22.82 8.63
N LEU A 461 -0.40 -21.66 8.48
CA LEU A 461 -0.84 -21.15 7.19
C LEU A 461 0.31 -20.68 6.30
N ILE A 462 1.24 -19.92 6.88
CA ILE A 462 2.43 -19.46 6.17
C ILE A 462 3.30 -20.66 5.78
N ASP A 463 3.45 -21.67 6.65
CA ASP A 463 4.21 -22.89 6.36
C ASP A 463 3.61 -23.70 5.19
N LYS A 464 2.27 -23.84 5.16
CA LYS A 464 1.58 -24.48 4.03
C LYS A 464 1.77 -23.70 2.73
N LEU A 465 1.70 -22.36 2.78
CA LEU A 465 1.92 -21.52 1.60
C LEU A 465 3.35 -21.66 1.07
N ILE A 466 4.37 -21.62 1.93
CA ILE A 466 5.78 -21.84 1.52
C ILE A 466 5.92 -23.18 0.81
N SER A 467 5.37 -24.25 1.39
CA SER A 467 5.44 -25.59 0.77
C SER A 467 4.77 -25.62 -0.61
N GLN A 468 3.59 -25.01 -0.75
CA GLN A 468 2.87 -24.97 -2.03
C GLN A 468 3.64 -24.18 -3.11
N VAL A 469 4.26 -23.05 -2.74
CA VAL A 469 5.07 -22.25 -3.66
C VAL A 469 6.34 -22.98 -4.07
N GLU A 470 7.01 -23.66 -3.13
CA GLU A 470 8.19 -24.46 -3.43
C GLU A 470 7.88 -25.62 -4.37
N VAL A 471 6.71 -26.27 -4.23
CA VAL A 471 6.24 -27.30 -5.16
C VAL A 471 5.99 -26.69 -6.55
N VAL A 472 5.22 -25.60 -6.65
CA VAL A 472 4.96 -24.91 -7.94
C VAL A 472 6.27 -24.47 -8.60
N GLY A 473 7.22 -24.00 -7.79
CA GLY A 473 8.51 -23.52 -8.25
C GLY A 473 9.42 -24.57 -8.88
N GLN A 474 9.20 -25.86 -8.57
CA GLN A 474 9.86 -26.96 -9.28
C GLN A 474 9.39 -27.08 -10.74
N PHE A 475 8.19 -26.58 -11.06
CA PHE A 475 7.57 -26.68 -12.37
C PHE A 475 7.63 -25.38 -13.17
N ASP A 476 7.72 -24.23 -12.50
CA ASP A 476 7.91 -22.92 -13.12
C ASP A 476 8.95 -22.10 -12.31
N PRO A 477 10.23 -22.17 -12.71
CA PRO A 477 11.32 -21.49 -12.00
C PRO A 477 11.20 -19.96 -12.01
N GLU A 478 10.48 -19.38 -12.97
CA GLU A 478 10.22 -17.92 -13.01
C GLU A 478 9.18 -17.51 -11.97
N LEU A 479 8.25 -18.41 -11.63
CA LEU A 479 7.27 -18.25 -10.56
C LEU A 479 7.85 -18.51 -9.16
N ALA A 480 8.86 -19.37 -9.06
CA ALA A 480 9.71 -19.52 -7.89
C ALA A 480 10.72 -18.38 -7.75
N SER A 481 10.35 -17.14 -8.11
CA SER A 481 11.28 -16.04 -7.94
C SER A 481 11.74 -16.06 -6.49
N ALA A 482 13.07 -16.08 -6.30
CA ALA A 482 13.68 -16.24 -4.99
C ALA A 482 13.10 -15.23 -3.98
N ASP A 483 12.64 -14.09 -4.49
CA ASP A 483 11.99 -13.00 -3.77
C ASP A 483 10.65 -13.40 -3.12
N TRP A 484 9.80 -14.20 -3.75
CA TRP A 484 8.48 -14.53 -3.16
C TRP A 484 8.59 -15.55 -2.03
N VAL A 485 9.37 -16.62 -2.24
CA VAL A 485 9.67 -17.59 -1.17
C VAL A 485 10.46 -16.92 -0.04
N ALA A 486 11.37 -15.99 -0.36
CA ALA A 486 12.09 -15.21 0.65
C ALA A 486 11.14 -14.32 1.47
N GLN A 487 10.18 -13.63 0.82
CA GLN A 487 9.19 -12.81 1.51
C GLN A 487 8.27 -13.65 2.43
N LEU A 488 7.84 -14.83 1.98
CA LEU A 488 7.04 -15.74 2.81
C LEU A 488 7.85 -16.25 4.02
N LYS A 489 9.11 -16.64 3.81
CA LYS A 489 10.02 -17.07 4.89
C LYS A 489 10.34 -15.93 5.85
N GLU A 490 10.49 -14.71 5.36
CA GLU A 490 10.68 -13.51 6.17
C GLU A 490 9.42 -13.21 7.00
N THR A 491 8.24 -13.24 6.38
CA THR A 491 6.95 -13.05 7.07
C THR A 491 6.75 -14.09 8.17
N ARG A 492 7.04 -15.36 7.86
CA ARG A 492 7.04 -16.46 8.83
C ARG A 492 7.96 -16.14 10.01
N ARG A 493 9.18 -15.68 9.74
CA ARG A 493 10.16 -15.33 10.77
C ARG A 493 9.68 -14.19 11.67
N TRP A 494 9.03 -13.17 11.09
CA TRP A 494 8.48 -12.04 11.85
C TRP A 494 7.31 -12.45 12.74
N ASN A 495 6.39 -13.27 12.24
CA ASN A 495 5.13 -13.57 12.94
C ASN A 495 5.23 -14.79 13.86
N CYS A 496 6.16 -15.72 13.59
CA CYS A 496 6.22 -17.02 14.27
C CYS A 496 7.49 -17.23 15.10
N GLY A 497 8.50 -16.37 14.92
CA GLY A 497 9.86 -16.65 15.36
C GLY A 497 10.52 -17.75 14.52
N ASP A 498 11.85 -17.76 14.49
CA ASP A 498 12.60 -18.89 13.93
C ASP A 498 12.48 -20.08 14.91
N PRO A 499 12.10 -21.30 14.47
CA PRO A 499 12.44 -22.47 15.25
C PRO A 499 13.96 -22.52 15.32
N GLU A 500 14.52 -22.61 16.53
CA GLU A 500 15.95 -22.91 16.67
C GLU A 500 16.27 -24.19 15.89
N PRO A 501 17.40 -24.22 15.16
CA PRO A 501 17.79 -25.37 14.34
C PRO A 501 17.98 -26.67 15.14
#